data_AF-A0A4Q1IDD3-F1
#
_entry.id   AF-A0A4Q1IDD3-F1
#
_cell.length_a   1.000
_cell.length_b   1.000
_cell.length_c   1.000
_cell.angle_alpha   90.00
_cell.angle_beta   90.00
_cell.angle_gamma   90.00
#
_symmetry.space_group_name_H-M   'P 1'
#
loop_
_entity.id
_entity.type
_entity.pdbx_description
1 polymer ?
#
loop_
_entity_poly.entity_id
_entity_poly.type
_entity_poly.pdbx_seq_one_letter_code
_entity_poly.pdbx_strand_id
1 'polypeptide(L)'
;MLKILKYSFYDLMRSRWSYVYFLFYLILGFVLLFLNNDVNKAVITLMNIIIVLTPLIGTIFGVMYYYNSREFTELLLAQPINRKKIFMGQYIGISISLTLSLVLGLGIPFVLYGLFKSAAIFNFGLLLVVGSFLNFIFVALSYNIALSTENKIKGFGFAILMWLFLAVIYDGAFLISLVMFDEYPLDKFSLIATMFNPIDLSRILILLKLDISALLGYTGAVFRKFFGTNLGMVLSMSILVLWVLIPVIRINLKLRKKDF
;
A
#
# COMPACT_ATOMS: atom_id res chain seq x y z
N MET A 1 -14.84 17.36 11.63
CA MET A 1 -14.01 16.29 11.03
C MET A 1 -13.70 15.21 12.06
N LEU A 2 -13.14 15.57 13.22
CA LEU A 2 -12.77 14.62 14.28
C LEU A 2 -13.90 13.72 14.77
N LYS A 3 -15.14 14.21 14.91
CA LYS A 3 -16.28 13.37 15.29
C LYS A 3 -16.59 12.28 14.25
N ILE A 4 -16.68 12.64 12.96
CA ILE A 4 -16.93 11.69 11.86
C ILE A 4 -15.77 10.69 11.74
N LEU A 5 -14.53 11.18 11.84
CA LEU A 5 -13.33 10.35 11.82
C LEU A 5 -13.32 9.37 13.01
N LYS A 6 -13.68 9.82 14.21
CA LYS A 6 -13.83 8.97 15.39
C LYS A 6 -14.92 7.92 15.18
N TYR A 7 -16.08 8.27 14.63
CA TYR A 7 -17.15 7.31 14.36
C TYR A 7 -16.76 6.28 13.30
N SER A 8 -16.22 6.71 12.15
CA SER A 8 -15.74 5.77 11.11
C SER A 8 -14.61 4.88 11.61
N PHE A 9 -13.70 5.42 12.42
CA PHE A 9 -12.62 4.65 13.04
C PHE A 9 -13.15 3.63 14.05
N TYR A 10 -14.09 4.01 14.93
CA TYR A 10 -14.72 3.09 15.87
C TYR A 10 -15.54 2.00 15.17
N ASP A 11 -16.22 2.35 14.09
CA ASP A 11 -17.02 1.42 13.29
C ASP A 11 -16.12 0.39 12.59
N LEU A 12 -14.98 0.82 12.04
CA LEU A 12 -13.97 -0.06 11.45
C LEU A 12 -13.19 -0.87 12.49
N MET A 13 -12.85 -0.30 13.65
CA MET A 13 -12.27 -1.06 14.77
C MET A 13 -13.25 -2.10 15.34
N ARG A 14 -14.55 -1.95 15.13
CA ARG A 14 -15.55 -2.97 15.50
C ARG A 14 -15.79 -3.99 14.38
N SER A 15 -15.31 -3.71 13.16
CA SER A 15 -15.42 -4.62 12.03
C SER A 15 -14.58 -5.87 12.27
N ARG A 16 -15.24 -7.03 12.24
CA ARG A 16 -14.60 -8.36 12.38
C ARG A 16 -13.44 -8.54 11.42
N TRP A 17 -13.51 -7.90 10.25
CA TRP A 17 -12.49 -7.99 9.22
C TRP A 17 -11.16 -7.30 9.59
N SER A 18 -11.17 -6.19 10.33
CA SER A 18 -9.92 -5.54 10.75
C SER A 18 -9.16 -6.41 11.76
N TYR A 19 -9.89 -7.14 12.62
CA TYR A 19 -9.31 -8.11 13.55
C TYR A 19 -8.73 -9.32 12.82
N VAL A 20 -9.42 -9.84 11.80
CA VAL A 20 -8.90 -10.92 10.97
C VAL A 20 -7.59 -10.51 10.31
N TYR A 21 -7.52 -9.29 9.76
CA TYR A 21 -6.31 -8.78 9.13
C TYR A 21 -5.15 -8.59 10.12
N PHE A 22 -5.45 -8.06 11.31
CA PHE A 22 -4.48 -7.95 12.42
C PHE A 22 -3.95 -9.33 12.84
N LEU A 23 -4.86 -10.29 13.08
CA LEU A 23 -4.51 -11.63 13.53
C LEU A 23 -3.73 -12.41 12.47
N PHE A 24 -4.07 -12.21 11.19
CA PHE A 24 -3.30 -12.74 10.06
C PHE A 24 -1.84 -12.29 10.11
N TYR A 25 -1.57 -10.98 10.22
CA TYR A 25 -0.19 -10.50 10.31
C TYR A 25 0.51 -10.87 11.60
N LEU A 26 -0.22 -10.96 12.71
CA LEU A 26 0.33 -11.40 13.99
C LEU A 26 0.84 -12.84 13.90
N ILE A 27 0.00 -13.77 13.41
CA ILE A 27 0.39 -15.16 13.20
C ILE A 27 1.54 -15.23 12.21
N LEU A 28 1.45 -14.52 11.08
CA LEU A 28 2.46 -14.54 10.05
C LEU A 28 3.82 -14.01 10.56
N GLY A 29 3.81 -12.97 11.39
CA GLY A 29 5.00 -12.45 12.05
C GLY A 29 5.65 -13.47 12.99
N PHE A 30 4.85 -14.14 13.85
CA PHE A 30 5.37 -15.19 14.73
C PHE A 30 5.92 -16.38 13.96
N VAL A 31 5.19 -16.87 12.96
CA VAL A 31 5.58 -18.03 12.15
C VAL A 31 6.89 -17.75 11.42
N LEU A 32 7.03 -16.57 10.80
CA LEU A 32 8.25 -16.26 10.06
C LEU A 32 9.46 -16.00 10.95
N LEU A 33 9.29 -15.38 12.12
CA LEU A 33 10.37 -15.23 13.10
C LEU A 33 10.76 -16.56 13.73
N PHE A 34 9.82 -17.49 13.88
CA PHE A 34 10.11 -18.84 14.36
C PHE A 34 10.84 -19.69 13.32
N LEU A 35 10.46 -19.59 12.05
CA LEU A 35 11.04 -20.36 10.95
C LEU A 35 12.42 -19.86 10.50
N ASN A 36 12.68 -18.55 10.64
CA ASN A 36 13.93 -17.95 10.20
C ASN A 36 14.87 -17.70 11.39
N ASN A 37 16.07 -18.30 11.34
CA ASN A 37 17.11 -18.02 12.33
C ASN A 37 17.69 -16.59 12.22
N ASP A 38 17.55 -15.94 11.06
CA ASP A 38 18.03 -14.57 10.80
C ASP A 38 16.85 -13.59 10.66
N VAL A 39 16.84 -12.53 11.47
CA VAL A 39 15.80 -11.47 11.42
C VAL A 39 15.77 -10.77 10.06
N ASN A 40 16.93 -10.57 9.41
CA ASN A 40 16.99 -9.95 8.08
C ASN A 40 16.30 -10.81 7.01
N LYS A 41 16.43 -12.14 7.07
CA LYS A 41 15.72 -13.07 6.17
C LYS A 41 14.21 -13.06 6.43
N ALA A 42 13.79 -12.97 7.69
CA ALA A 42 12.39 -12.78 8.04
C ALA A 42 11.82 -11.47 7.45
N VAL A 43 12.57 -10.36 7.51
CA VAL A 43 12.15 -9.07 6.93
C VAL A 43 11.99 -9.14 5.41
N ILE A 44 12.88 -9.83 4.69
CA ILE A 44 12.79 -10.00 3.22
C ILE A 44 11.57 -10.83 2.82
N THR A 45 11.35 -11.94 3.53
CA THR A 45 10.19 -12.81 3.26
C THR A 45 8.88 -12.06 3.54
N LEU A 46 8.83 -11.31 4.64
CA LEU A 46 7.71 -10.41 4.96
C LEU A 46 7.51 -9.33 3.91
N MET A 47 8.58 -8.72 3.41
CA MET A 47 8.50 -7.73 2.34
C MET A 47 7.76 -8.30 1.13
N ASN A 48 8.15 -9.48 0.63
CA ASN A 48 7.50 -10.09 -0.53
C ASN A 48 6.00 -10.34 -0.30
N ILE A 49 5.65 -10.79 0.91
CA ILE A 49 4.26 -11.02 1.31
C ILE A 49 3.49 -9.70 1.37
N ILE A 50 4.02 -8.68 2.06
CA ILE A 50 3.39 -7.37 2.27
C ILE A 50 3.17 -6.64 0.95
N ILE A 51 4.15 -6.69 0.05
CA ILE A 51 4.08 -6.01 -1.26
C ILE A 51 2.95 -6.56 -2.12
N VAL A 52 2.56 -7.83 -1.98
CA VAL A 52 1.46 -8.42 -2.74
C VAL A 52 0.13 -8.34 -1.98
N LEU A 53 0.11 -8.78 -0.72
CA LEU A 53 -1.11 -8.87 0.09
C LEU A 53 -1.66 -7.51 0.51
N THR A 54 -0.81 -6.56 0.88
CA THR A 54 -1.27 -5.26 1.38
C THR A 54 -2.03 -4.49 0.32
N PRO A 55 -1.53 -4.36 -0.93
CA PRO A 55 -2.31 -3.81 -2.03
C PRO A 55 -3.62 -4.54 -2.32
N LEU A 56 -3.60 -5.88 -2.32
CA LEU A 56 -4.79 -6.68 -2.61
C LEU A 56 -5.89 -6.42 -1.58
N ILE A 57 -5.52 -6.45 -0.30
CA ILE A 57 -6.44 -6.24 0.80
C ILE A 57 -6.92 -4.79 0.81
N GLY A 58 -6.01 -3.83 0.61
CA GLY A 58 -6.35 -2.41 0.47
C GLY A 58 -7.38 -2.15 -0.63
N THR A 59 -7.26 -2.81 -1.80
CA THR A 59 -8.24 -2.64 -2.88
C THR A 59 -9.59 -3.26 -2.57
N ILE A 60 -9.61 -4.49 -2.06
CA ILE A 60 -10.85 -5.19 -1.70
C ILE A 60 -11.61 -4.41 -0.62
N PHE A 61 -10.94 -4.03 0.46
CA PHE A 61 -11.57 -3.29 1.55
C PHE A 61 -12.04 -1.90 1.13
N GLY A 62 -11.25 -1.19 0.32
CA GLY A 62 -11.64 0.13 -0.17
C GLY A 62 -12.93 0.09 -1.00
N VAL A 63 -13.06 -0.88 -1.91
CA VAL A 63 -14.29 -1.04 -2.71
C VAL A 63 -15.46 -1.56 -1.89
N MET A 64 -15.24 -2.60 -1.08
CA MET A 64 -16.30 -3.24 -0.31
C MET A 64 -16.91 -2.29 0.73
N TYR A 65 -16.09 -1.51 1.42
CA TYR A 65 -16.58 -0.54 2.38
C TYR A 65 -17.40 0.56 1.70
N TYR A 66 -16.95 1.08 0.54
CA TYR A 66 -17.72 2.07 -0.22
C TYR A 66 -19.12 1.57 -0.59
N TYR A 67 -19.22 0.38 -1.18
CA TYR A 67 -20.52 -0.14 -1.61
C TYR A 67 -21.42 -0.57 -0.46
N ASN A 68 -20.86 -1.15 0.61
CA ASN A 68 -21.65 -1.57 1.76
C ASN A 68 -22.15 -0.37 2.59
N SER A 69 -21.41 0.74 2.60
CA SER A 69 -21.81 1.96 3.32
C SER A 69 -22.66 2.91 2.47
N ARG A 70 -23.09 2.51 1.27
CA ARG A 70 -23.83 3.38 0.34
C ARG A 70 -25.13 3.91 0.94
N GLU A 71 -25.98 3.03 1.46
CA GLU A 71 -27.26 3.40 2.07
C GLU A 71 -27.07 4.38 3.24
N PHE A 72 -26.07 4.11 4.09
CA PHE A 72 -25.72 5.01 5.20
C PHE A 72 -25.16 6.35 4.71
N THR A 73 -24.39 6.35 3.63
CA THR A 73 -23.84 7.57 3.02
C THR A 73 -24.95 8.44 2.43
N GLU A 74 -25.94 7.84 1.78
CA GLU A 74 -27.13 8.53 1.25
C GLU A 74 -27.93 9.20 2.37
N LEU A 75 -28.12 8.52 3.51
CA LEU A 75 -28.77 9.11 4.70
C LEU A 75 -27.97 10.28 5.29
N LEU A 76 -26.63 10.19 5.34
CA LEU A 76 -25.79 11.29 5.82
C LEU A 76 -25.78 12.50 4.89
N LEU A 77 -25.98 12.29 3.58
CA LEU A 77 -26.06 13.36 2.59
C LEU A 77 -27.37 14.15 2.69
N ALA A 78 -28.43 13.58 3.27
CA ALA A 78 -29.67 14.29 3.58
C ALA A 78 -29.51 15.29 4.75
N GLN A 79 -28.46 15.14 5.56
CA GLN A 79 -28.10 16.10 6.60
C GLN A 79 -27.19 17.20 6.02
N PRO A 80 -27.13 18.41 6.62
CA PRO A 80 -26.30 19.52 6.16
C PRO A 80 -24.80 19.29 6.46
N ILE A 81 -24.24 18.21 5.93
CA ILE A 81 -22.86 17.77 6.12
C ILE A 81 -22.13 17.88 4.77
N ASN A 82 -20.96 18.52 4.77
CA ASN A 82 -20.14 18.62 3.57
C ASN A 82 -19.76 17.22 3.03
N ARG A 83 -20.13 16.93 1.79
CA ARG A 83 -19.83 15.67 1.08
C ARG A 83 -18.36 15.23 1.26
N LYS A 84 -17.42 16.15 1.04
CA LYS A 84 -15.97 15.91 1.21
C LYS A 84 -15.61 15.34 2.58
N LYS A 85 -16.26 15.79 3.65
CA LYS A 85 -15.96 15.33 5.02
C LYS A 85 -16.40 13.88 5.25
N ILE A 86 -17.46 13.42 4.57
CA ILE A 86 -17.96 12.05 4.67
C ILE A 86 -17.00 11.10 3.97
N PHE A 87 -16.77 11.30 2.67
CA PHE A 87 -15.92 10.43 1.87
C PHE A 87 -14.44 10.43 2.33
N MET A 88 -13.90 11.59 2.72
CA MET A 88 -12.54 11.65 3.29
C MET A 88 -12.46 10.96 4.65
N GLY A 89 -13.52 11.06 5.46
CA GLY A 89 -13.61 10.34 6.75
C GLY A 89 -13.61 8.83 6.57
N GLN A 90 -14.36 8.31 5.59
CA GLN A 90 -14.38 6.89 5.25
C GLN A 90 -13.02 6.41 4.72
N TYR A 91 -12.43 7.14 3.76
CA TYR A 91 -11.10 6.83 3.24
C TYR A 91 -10.05 6.76 4.36
N ILE A 92 -9.93 7.82 5.16
CA ILE A 92 -8.97 7.89 6.26
C ILE A 92 -9.25 6.79 7.29
N GLY A 93 -10.52 6.53 7.61
CA GLY A 93 -10.91 5.46 8.53
C GLY A 93 -10.38 4.10 8.09
N ILE A 94 -10.61 3.72 6.83
CA ILE A 94 -10.16 2.43 6.29
C ILE A 94 -8.63 2.37 6.28
N SER A 95 -7.97 3.40 5.72
CA SER A 95 -6.51 3.41 5.60
C SER A 95 -5.82 3.35 6.96
N ILE A 96 -6.30 4.09 7.96
CA ILE A 96 -5.74 4.02 9.32
C ILE A 96 -6.02 2.66 9.95
N SER A 97 -7.23 2.10 9.81
CA SER A 97 -7.55 0.80 10.39
C SER A 97 -6.65 -0.31 9.86
N LEU A 98 -6.48 -0.39 8.53
CA LEU A 98 -5.59 -1.36 7.89
C LEU A 98 -4.12 -1.14 8.27
N THR A 99 -3.70 0.13 8.35
CA THR A 99 -2.33 0.48 8.75
C THR A 99 -2.06 0.10 10.20
N LEU A 100 -2.99 0.35 11.13
CA LEU A 100 -2.84 -0.07 12.53
C LEU A 100 -2.82 -1.59 12.66
N SER A 101 -3.68 -2.30 11.92
CA SER A 101 -3.67 -3.77 11.89
C SER A 101 -2.31 -4.30 11.40
N LEU A 102 -1.71 -3.68 10.38
CA LEU A 102 -0.38 -4.05 9.88
C LEU A 102 0.73 -3.73 10.89
N VAL A 103 0.75 -2.50 11.42
CA VAL A 103 1.78 -2.01 12.34
C VAL A 103 1.76 -2.78 13.65
N LEU A 104 0.58 -2.99 14.25
CA LEU A 104 0.46 -3.75 15.48
C LEU A 104 0.63 -5.25 15.23
N GLY A 105 0.04 -5.77 14.15
CA GLY A 105 0.09 -7.19 13.82
C GLY A 105 1.52 -7.66 13.61
N LEU A 106 2.33 -6.91 12.84
CA LEU A 106 3.73 -7.23 12.66
C LEU A 106 4.60 -6.73 13.82
N GLY A 107 4.29 -5.58 14.42
CA GLY A 107 5.10 -4.97 15.46
C GLY A 107 5.19 -5.81 16.73
N ILE A 108 4.11 -6.47 17.15
CA ILE A 108 4.07 -7.28 18.38
C ILE A 108 5.05 -8.47 18.33
N PRO A 109 4.98 -9.39 17.34
CA PRO A 109 5.92 -10.51 17.22
C PRO A 109 7.38 -10.05 17.21
N PHE A 110 7.63 -8.96 16.48
CA PHE A 110 8.95 -8.40 16.25
C PHE A 110 9.55 -7.78 17.52
N VAL A 111 8.76 -7.01 18.28
CA VAL A 111 9.17 -6.49 19.60
C VAL A 111 9.48 -7.62 20.58
N LEU A 112 8.63 -8.65 20.63
CA LEU A 112 8.80 -9.79 21.53
C LEU A 112 10.05 -10.62 21.21
N TYR A 113 10.42 -10.73 19.93
CA TYR A 113 11.61 -11.46 19.49
C TYR A 113 12.93 -10.69 19.69
N GLY A 114 12.89 -9.48 20.27
CA GLY A 114 14.09 -8.75 20.67
C GLY A 114 14.61 -7.75 19.63
N LEU A 115 13.72 -7.11 18.87
CA LEU A 115 14.05 -6.10 17.85
C LEU A 115 15.02 -5.01 18.30
N PHE A 116 14.93 -4.61 19.56
CA PHE A 116 15.76 -3.55 20.14
C PHE A 116 17.25 -3.89 20.23
N LYS A 117 17.64 -5.15 20.00
CA LYS A 117 19.04 -5.61 20.04
C LYS A 117 19.69 -5.73 18.65
N SER A 118 18.94 -5.57 17.56
CA SER A 118 19.44 -5.83 16.21
C SER A 118 19.45 -4.57 15.33
N ALA A 119 20.46 -4.45 14.47
CA ALA A 119 20.54 -3.44 13.41
C ALA A 119 19.35 -3.52 12.42
N ALA A 120 18.60 -4.62 12.43
CA ALA A 120 17.40 -4.84 11.62
C ALA A 120 16.23 -3.88 11.95
N ILE A 121 16.31 -3.10 13.04
CA ILE A 121 15.24 -2.17 13.45
C ILE A 121 14.91 -1.11 12.40
N PHE A 122 15.93 -0.58 11.72
CA PHE A 122 15.74 0.40 10.67
C PHE A 122 15.06 -0.21 9.44
N ASN A 123 15.42 -1.44 9.08
CA ASN A 123 14.86 -2.15 7.93
C ASN A 123 13.39 -2.52 8.18
N PHE A 124 13.08 -3.00 9.39
CA PHE A 124 11.72 -3.29 9.78
C PHE A 124 10.85 -2.03 9.88
N GLY A 125 11.37 -0.94 10.45
CA GLY A 125 10.65 0.33 10.50
C GLY A 125 10.32 0.87 9.11
N LEU A 126 11.27 0.77 8.17
CA LEU A 126 11.06 1.15 6.78
C LEU A 126 10.04 0.25 6.08
N LEU A 127 10.05 -1.06 6.33
CA LEU A 127 9.03 -1.99 5.84
C LEU A 127 7.62 -1.58 6.31
N LEU A 128 7.46 -1.21 7.58
CA LEU A 128 6.17 -0.76 8.11
C LEU A 128 5.71 0.56 7.48
N VAL A 129 6.62 1.52 7.30
CA VAL A 129 6.32 2.80 6.64
C VAL A 129 5.87 2.58 5.20
N VAL A 130 6.59 1.77 4.45
CA VAL A 130 6.28 1.45 3.06
C VAL A 130 4.96 0.66 2.95
N GLY A 131 4.74 -0.34 3.81
CA GLY A 131 3.46 -1.06 3.89
C GLY A 131 2.29 -0.15 4.22
N SER A 132 2.51 0.86 5.07
CA SER A 132 1.51 1.89 5.37
C SER A 132 1.18 2.71 4.11
N PHE A 133 2.18 3.19 3.38
CA PHE A 133 1.94 3.90 2.12
C PHE A 133 1.15 3.06 1.11
N LEU A 134 1.50 1.77 0.94
CA LEU A 134 0.76 0.88 0.06
C LEU A 134 -0.73 0.77 0.45
N ASN A 135 -1.04 0.66 1.74
CA ASN A 135 -2.44 0.70 2.22
C ASN A 135 -3.13 2.01 1.80
N PHE A 136 -2.51 3.17 2.04
CA PHE A 136 -3.12 4.45 1.67
C PHE A 136 -3.32 4.60 0.16
N ILE A 137 -2.36 4.15 -0.66
CA ILE A 137 -2.40 4.24 -2.13
C ILE A 137 -3.52 3.36 -2.69
N PHE A 138 -3.54 2.07 -2.35
CA PHE A 138 -4.47 1.11 -2.92
C PHE A 138 -5.91 1.30 -2.42
N VAL A 139 -6.09 1.72 -1.16
CA VAL A 139 -7.41 2.15 -0.68
C VAL A 139 -7.88 3.39 -1.45
N ALA A 140 -7.00 4.37 -1.73
CA ALA A 140 -7.42 5.56 -2.47
C ALA A 140 -7.78 5.25 -3.93
N LEU A 141 -7.02 4.37 -4.57
CA LEU A 141 -7.26 3.97 -5.96
C LEU A 141 -8.55 3.15 -6.10
N SER A 142 -8.77 2.18 -5.23
CA SER A 142 -10.02 1.42 -5.18
C SER A 142 -11.24 2.31 -4.90
N TYR A 143 -11.10 3.27 -3.98
CA TYR A 143 -12.18 4.22 -3.68
C TYR A 143 -12.50 5.14 -4.87
N ASN A 144 -11.49 5.54 -5.66
CA ASN A 144 -11.71 6.26 -6.92
C ASN A 144 -12.49 5.42 -7.94
N ILE A 145 -12.20 4.13 -8.05
CA ILE A 145 -12.92 3.20 -8.94
C ILE A 145 -14.36 3.05 -8.46
N ALA A 146 -14.56 2.79 -7.17
CA ALA A 146 -15.89 2.63 -6.59
C ALA A 146 -16.76 3.91 -6.72
N LEU A 147 -16.16 5.09 -6.54
CA LEU A 147 -16.82 6.38 -6.83
C LEU A 147 -17.17 6.55 -8.31
N SER A 148 -16.47 5.89 -9.22
CA SER A 148 -16.67 5.99 -10.66
C SER A 148 -17.69 5.01 -11.22
N THR A 149 -18.04 3.99 -10.46
CA THR A 149 -18.87 2.87 -10.94
C THR A 149 -20.03 2.66 -9.99
N GLU A 150 -21.25 2.68 -10.50
CA GLU A 150 -22.44 2.51 -9.65
C GLU A 150 -22.71 1.05 -9.27
N ASN A 151 -22.38 0.12 -10.16
CA ASN A 151 -22.59 -1.30 -9.96
C ASN A 151 -21.46 -1.91 -9.12
N LYS A 152 -21.82 -2.51 -7.98
CA LYS A 152 -20.90 -3.15 -7.03
C LYS A 152 -20.00 -4.21 -7.68
N ILE A 153 -20.56 -5.06 -8.54
CA ILE A 153 -19.82 -6.16 -9.18
C ILE A 153 -18.80 -5.60 -10.17
N LYS A 154 -19.20 -4.63 -10.99
CA LYS A 154 -18.29 -3.98 -11.96
C LYS A 154 -17.17 -3.21 -11.25
N GLY A 155 -17.49 -2.46 -10.19
CA GLY A 155 -16.49 -1.72 -9.43
C GLY A 155 -15.48 -2.63 -8.74
N PHE A 156 -15.94 -3.75 -8.18
CA PHE A 156 -15.07 -4.77 -7.61
C PHE A 156 -14.15 -5.40 -8.65
N GLY A 157 -14.70 -5.78 -9.81
CA GLY A 157 -13.90 -6.32 -10.93
C GLY A 157 -12.83 -5.34 -11.42
N PHE A 158 -13.17 -4.07 -11.62
CA PHE A 158 -12.20 -3.05 -12.04
C PHE A 158 -11.11 -2.80 -11.00
N ALA A 159 -11.43 -2.85 -9.70
CA ALA A 159 -10.42 -2.69 -8.67
C ALA A 159 -9.44 -3.86 -8.61
N ILE A 160 -9.92 -5.10 -8.77
CA ILE A 160 -9.05 -6.28 -8.86
C ILE A 160 -8.20 -6.23 -10.13
N LEU A 161 -8.77 -5.89 -11.28
CA LEU A 161 -8.00 -5.74 -12.52
C LEU A 161 -6.93 -4.67 -12.41
N MET A 162 -7.24 -3.55 -11.76
CA MET A 162 -6.29 -2.47 -11.50
C MET A 162 -5.16 -2.92 -10.56
N TRP A 163 -5.48 -3.68 -9.51
CA TRP A 163 -4.47 -4.30 -8.65
C TRP A 163 -3.59 -5.29 -9.44
N LEU A 164 -4.20 -6.20 -10.19
CA LEU A 164 -3.49 -7.22 -10.98
C LEU A 164 -2.58 -6.57 -12.04
N PHE A 165 -3.06 -5.48 -12.64
CA PHE A 165 -2.26 -4.69 -13.57
C PHE A 165 -0.99 -4.14 -12.90
N LEU A 166 -1.11 -3.47 -11.75
CA LEU A 166 0.04 -2.92 -11.05
C LEU A 166 0.94 -3.98 -10.41
N ALA A 167 0.38 -5.09 -9.93
CA ALA A 167 1.13 -6.08 -9.16
C ALA A 167 1.85 -7.13 -10.03
N VAL A 168 1.32 -7.43 -11.22
CA VAL A 168 1.80 -8.55 -12.04
C VAL A 168 2.04 -8.13 -13.48
N ILE A 169 1.06 -7.51 -14.14
CA ILE A 169 1.17 -7.19 -15.58
C ILE A 169 2.25 -6.13 -15.79
N TYR A 170 2.34 -5.14 -14.91
CA TYR A 170 3.34 -4.08 -14.99
C TYR A 170 4.76 -4.66 -14.91
N ASP A 171 5.05 -5.48 -13.89
CA ASP A 171 6.35 -6.16 -13.73
C ASP A 171 6.70 -7.00 -14.98
N GLY A 172 5.73 -7.76 -15.52
CA GLY A 172 5.94 -8.59 -16.71
C GLY A 172 6.20 -7.77 -17.97
N ALA A 173 5.40 -6.73 -18.21
CA ALA A 173 5.58 -5.80 -19.34
C ALA A 173 6.91 -5.05 -19.22
N PHE A 174 7.28 -4.66 -18.00
CA PHE A 174 8.56 -4.01 -17.71
C PHE A 174 9.74 -4.94 -18.05
N LEU A 175 9.71 -6.21 -17.62
CA LEU A 175 10.73 -7.18 -17.97
C LEU A 175 10.86 -7.40 -19.48
N ILE A 176 9.74 -7.57 -20.18
CA ILE A 176 9.74 -7.72 -21.64
C ILE A 176 10.36 -6.48 -22.30
N SER A 177 10.02 -5.28 -21.82
CA SER A 177 10.61 -4.04 -22.35
C SER A 177 12.12 -3.96 -22.15
N LEU A 178 12.65 -4.41 -21.01
CA LEU A 178 14.09 -4.44 -20.77
C LEU A 178 14.80 -5.41 -21.72
N VAL A 179 14.22 -6.59 -21.96
CA VAL A 179 14.79 -7.59 -22.87
C VAL A 179 14.75 -7.14 -24.33
N MET A 180 13.67 -6.49 -24.76
CA MET A 180 13.51 -6.02 -26.15
C MET A 180 14.41 -4.83 -26.49
N PHE A 181 14.79 -4.02 -25.50
CA PHE A 181 15.56 -2.78 -25.68
C PHE A 181 16.96 -2.84 -25.05
N ASP A 182 17.51 -4.04 -24.87
CA ASP A 182 18.81 -4.28 -24.20
C ASP A 182 19.99 -3.52 -24.86
N GLU A 183 19.85 -3.17 -26.15
CA GLU A 183 20.85 -2.40 -26.91
C GLU A 183 20.87 -0.88 -26.59
N TYR A 184 19.85 -0.35 -25.90
CA TYR A 184 19.77 1.06 -25.53
C TYR A 184 20.20 1.28 -24.07
N PRO A 185 20.69 2.49 -23.69
CA PRO A 185 20.98 2.81 -22.29
C PRO A 185 19.68 2.87 -21.47
N LEU A 186 19.28 1.72 -20.93
CA LEU A 186 18.03 1.51 -20.19
C LEU A 186 18.06 2.06 -18.75
N ASP A 187 19.18 2.62 -18.31
CA ASP A 187 19.34 3.13 -16.93
C ASP A 187 18.27 4.17 -16.57
N LYS A 188 18.04 5.15 -17.45
CA LYS A 188 17.03 6.21 -17.20
C LYS A 188 15.61 5.69 -17.36
N PHE A 189 15.38 4.82 -18.34
CA PHE A 189 14.06 4.25 -18.61
C PHE A 189 13.60 3.36 -17.45
N SER A 190 14.47 2.48 -16.97
CA SER A 190 14.20 1.58 -15.84
C SER A 190 13.90 2.34 -14.54
N LEU A 191 14.63 3.43 -14.27
CA LEU A 191 14.35 4.30 -13.13
C LEU A 191 12.96 4.95 -13.23
N ILE A 192 12.63 5.55 -14.38
CA ILE A 192 11.34 6.24 -14.55
C ILE A 192 10.18 5.23 -14.48
N ALA A 193 10.31 4.08 -15.13
CA ALA A 193 9.29 3.03 -15.12
C ALA A 193 9.03 2.54 -13.69
N THR A 194 10.07 2.24 -12.91
CA THR A 194 9.90 1.81 -11.51
C THR A 194 9.23 2.87 -10.62
N MET A 195 9.38 4.16 -10.92
CA MET A 195 8.68 5.24 -10.20
C MET A 195 7.16 5.27 -10.48
N PHE A 196 6.70 4.74 -11.61
CA PHE A 196 5.28 4.62 -11.95
C PHE A 196 4.58 3.44 -11.27
N ASN A 197 5.32 2.48 -10.72
CA ASN A 197 4.73 1.38 -9.96
C ASN A 197 5.07 1.51 -8.46
N PRO A 198 4.10 1.87 -7.58
CA PRO A 198 4.37 1.98 -6.16
C PRO A 198 4.78 0.65 -5.52
N ILE A 199 4.38 -0.50 -6.09
CA ILE A 199 4.75 -1.85 -5.63
C ILE A 199 6.24 -2.09 -5.88
N ASP A 200 6.72 -1.84 -7.09
CA ASP A 200 8.14 -2.02 -7.44
C ASP A 200 9.04 -1.03 -6.75
N LEU A 201 8.64 0.25 -6.68
CA LEU A 201 9.37 1.26 -5.93
C LEU A 201 9.53 0.85 -4.47
N SER A 202 8.47 0.34 -3.85
CA SER A 202 8.49 -0.19 -2.48
C SER A 202 9.47 -1.37 -2.34
N ARG A 203 9.47 -2.30 -3.30
CA ARG A 203 10.36 -3.48 -3.34
C ARG A 203 11.83 -3.06 -3.43
N ILE A 204 12.16 -2.19 -4.38
CA ILE A 204 13.53 -1.74 -4.63
C ILE A 204 14.07 -0.95 -3.44
N LEU A 205 13.25 -0.10 -2.83
CA LEU A 205 13.64 0.71 -1.65
C LEU A 205 14.06 -0.19 -0.48
N ILE A 206 13.30 -1.26 -0.21
CA ILE A 206 13.60 -2.19 0.89
C ILE A 206 14.81 -3.07 0.55
N LEU A 207 14.89 -3.62 -0.67
CA LEU A 207 15.99 -4.50 -1.09
C LEU A 207 17.36 -3.81 -1.03
N LEU A 208 17.43 -2.53 -1.40
CA LEU A 208 18.67 -1.77 -1.37
C LEU A 208 19.17 -1.50 0.05
N LYS A 209 18.27 -1.32 1.02
CA LYS A 209 18.63 -1.15 2.43
C LYS A 209 19.07 -2.45 3.11
N LEU A 210 18.69 -3.59 2.56
CA LEU A 210 19.10 -4.90 3.06
C LEU A 210 20.48 -5.33 2.50
N ASP A 211 21.15 -4.49 1.70
CA ASP A 211 22.46 -4.74 1.07
C ASP A 211 22.51 -5.99 0.16
N ILE A 212 21.36 -6.57 -0.20
CA ILE A 212 21.27 -7.73 -1.10
C ILE A 212 21.05 -7.29 -2.53
N SER A 213 21.85 -6.31 -2.95
CA SER A 213 21.84 -5.78 -4.33
C SER A 213 22.14 -6.87 -5.37
N ALA A 214 22.78 -7.97 -4.95
CA ALA A 214 23.11 -9.12 -5.78
C ALA A 214 21.88 -9.90 -6.29
N LEU A 215 20.72 -9.82 -5.61
CA LEU A 215 19.49 -10.49 -6.05
C LEU A 215 18.77 -9.75 -7.19
N LEU A 216 19.15 -8.49 -7.46
CA LEU A 216 18.51 -7.65 -8.49
C LEU A 216 19.12 -7.85 -9.90
N GLY A 217 20.15 -8.69 -10.04
CA GLY A 217 20.82 -8.91 -11.33
C GLY A 217 21.54 -7.66 -11.86
N TYR A 218 21.65 -7.54 -13.19
CA TYR A 218 22.40 -6.47 -13.88
C TYR A 218 21.87 -5.05 -13.57
N THR A 219 20.57 -4.90 -13.34
CA THR A 219 19.93 -3.61 -12.99
C THR A 219 20.17 -3.20 -11.54
N GLY A 220 20.61 -4.13 -10.67
CA GLY A 220 20.91 -3.87 -9.26
C GLY A 220 22.00 -2.84 -9.05
N ALA A 221 23.01 -2.77 -9.94
CA ALA A 221 24.09 -1.80 -9.86
C ALA A 221 23.60 -0.36 -10.16
N VAL A 222 22.71 -0.22 -11.14
CA VAL A 222 22.09 1.06 -11.51
C VAL A 222 21.16 1.54 -10.41
N PHE A 223 20.30 0.65 -9.90
CA PHE A 223 19.42 0.97 -8.78
C PHE A 223 20.19 1.30 -7.51
N ARG A 224 21.30 0.62 -7.20
CA ARG A 224 22.13 0.95 -6.04
C ARG A 224 22.78 2.34 -6.17
N LYS A 225 23.24 2.72 -7.37
CA LYS A 225 23.83 4.04 -7.60
C LYS A 225 22.83 5.18 -7.42
N PHE A 226 21.55 4.98 -7.76
CA PHE A 226 20.52 6.02 -7.63
C PHE A 226 19.77 5.94 -6.29
N PHE A 227 19.11 4.82 -6.01
CA PHE A 227 18.25 4.64 -4.84
C PHE A 227 19.02 4.29 -3.56
N GLY A 228 20.28 3.84 -3.66
CA GLY A 228 21.16 3.63 -2.49
C GLY A 228 21.69 4.93 -1.88
N THR A 229 21.49 6.07 -2.54
CA THR A 229 21.85 7.38 -2.00
C THR A 229 20.73 7.96 -1.12
N ASN A 230 21.08 8.84 -0.17
CA ASN A 230 20.10 9.55 0.63
C ASN A 230 19.13 10.36 -0.25
N LEU A 231 19.60 10.89 -1.39
CA LEU A 231 18.76 11.60 -2.37
C LEU A 231 17.74 10.65 -3.01
N GLY A 232 18.15 9.45 -3.42
CA GLY A 232 17.26 8.44 -3.97
C GLY A 232 16.17 8.01 -2.99
N MET A 233 16.51 7.86 -1.71
CA MET A 233 15.53 7.54 -0.66
C MET A 233 14.49 8.65 -0.47
N VAL A 234 14.93 9.91 -0.44
CA VAL A 234 14.01 11.07 -0.33
C VAL A 234 13.11 11.17 -1.56
N LEU A 235 13.66 10.98 -2.76
CA LEU A 235 12.89 10.96 -4.00
C LEU A 235 11.83 9.84 -3.98
N SER A 236 12.21 8.61 -3.64
CA SER A 236 11.26 7.49 -3.57
C SER A 236 10.13 7.73 -2.57
N MET A 237 10.45 8.25 -1.38
CA MET A 237 9.44 8.61 -0.39
C MET A 237 8.53 9.73 -0.90
N SER A 238 9.07 10.74 -1.59
CA SER A 238 8.26 11.81 -2.19
C SER A 238 7.29 11.30 -3.24
N ILE A 239 7.69 10.30 -4.02
CA ILE A 239 6.85 9.67 -5.04
C ILE A 239 5.73 8.83 -4.42
N LEU A 240 6.02 8.11 -3.33
CA LEU A 240 4.97 7.42 -2.56
C LEU A 240 3.95 8.41 -2.00
N VAL A 241 4.39 9.57 -1.51
CA VAL A 241 3.49 10.64 -1.06
C VAL A 241 2.67 11.18 -2.23
N LEU A 242 3.26 11.40 -3.40
CA LEU A 242 2.53 11.81 -4.61
C LEU A 242 1.48 10.77 -5.02
N TRP A 243 1.82 9.48 -4.94
CA TRP A 243 0.89 8.37 -5.19
C TRP A 243 -0.28 8.31 -4.21
N VAL A 244 -0.15 8.87 -3.00
CA VAL A 244 -1.27 9.05 -2.07
C VAL A 244 -2.06 10.31 -2.44
N LEU A 245 -1.37 11.43 -2.69
CA LEU A 245 -2.02 12.72 -2.92
C LEU A 245 -2.82 12.76 -4.23
N ILE A 246 -2.31 12.19 -5.32
CA ILE A 246 -2.95 12.21 -6.64
C ILE A 246 -4.36 11.57 -6.59
N PRO A 247 -4.53 10.33 -6.09
CA PRO A 247 -5.85 9.71 -5.92
C PRO A 247 -6.75 10.48 -4.96
N VAL A 248 -6.22 11.03 -3.87
CA VAL A 248 -7.00 11.80 -2.88
C VAL A 248 -7.53 13.11 -3.48
N ILE A 249 -6.72 13.80 -4.29
CA ILE A 249 -7.15 14.99 -5.02
C ILE A 249 -8.24 14.62 -6.03
N ARG A 250 -8.06 13.51 -6.76
CA ARG A 250 -9.05 13.01 -7.72
C ARG A 250 -10.40 12.70 -7.06
N ILE A 251 -10.40 12.10 -5.87
CA ILE A 251 -11.63 11.89 -5.06
C ILE A 251 -12.33 13.23 -4.82
N ASN A 252 -11.59 14.22 -4.31
CA ASN A 252 -12.15 15.53 -3.98
C ASN A 252 -12.70 16.29 -5.20
N LEU A 253 -12.06 16.17 -6.36
CA LEU A 253 -12.53 16.77 -7.60
C LEU A 253 -13.78 16.07 -8.12
N LYS A 254 -13.82 14.73 -8.07
CA LYS A 254 -14.96 13.95 -8.54
C LYS A 254 -16.22 14.18 -7.69
N LEU A 255 -16.06 14.30 -6.38
CA LEU A 255 -17.16 14.60 -5.45
C LEU A 255 -17.83 15.96 -5.68
N ARG A 256 -17.14 16.92 -6.33
CA ARG A 256 -17.73 18.22 -6.69
C ARG A 256 -18.66 18.15 -7.88
N LYS A 257 -18.44 17.20 -8.79
CA LYS A 257 -19.16 17.08 -10.05
C LYS A 257 -20.22 15.96 -10.04
N LYS A 258 -20.20 15.11 -9.00
CA LYS A 258 -21.09 13.95 -8.91
C LYS A 258 -22.39 14.33 -8.22
N ASP A 259 -23.48 14.13 -8.94
CA ASP A 259 -24.83 14.15 -8.40
C ASP A 259 -25.09 12.79 -7.73
N PHE A 260 -25.62 12.84 -6.51
CA PHE A 260 -25.92 11.69 -5.65
C PHE A 260 -27.43 11.68 -5.43
#